data_AF-A0A960B0H5-F1
#
_entry.id   AF-A0A960B0H5-F1
#
_cell.length_a   1.000
_cell.length_b   1.000
_cell.length_c   1.000
_cell.angle_alpha   90.00
_cell.angle_beta   90.00
_cell.angle_gamma   90.00
#
_symmetry.space_group_name_H-M   'P 1'
#
loop_
_entity.id
_entity.type
_entity.pdbx_description
1 polymer ?
#
loop_
_entity_poly.entity_id
_entity_poly.type
_entity_poly.pdbx_seq_one_letter_code
_entity_poly.pdbx_strand_id
1 'polypeptide(L)'
;ILKTLDIFRVGSIIVAVVLVLAALLNVGNTVRLAALARRREIGIMRLVGASTMYITLPFLMEALVTAAISIALASGTLAAFVHFGIFHGIAQELKFIPWITWWDFGTAVAFVAALGPLLTVIPTLVLTRKYTKV
;
A
#
# COMPACT_ATOMS: atom_id res chain seq x y z
N ILE A 1 5.72 -6.40 33.43
CA ILE A 1 5.88 -5.27 32.48
C ILE A 1 6.59 -5.72 31.21
N LEU A 2 7.85 -6.16 31.24
CA LEU A 2 8.58 -6.58 30.02
C LEU A 2 7.89 -7.72 29.24
N LYS A 3 7.45 -8.79 29.91
CA LYS A 3 6.70 -9.89 29.26
C LYS A 3 5.37 -9.44 28.65
N THR A 4 4.70 -8.47 29.27
CA THR A 4 3.42 -7.94 28.78
C THR A 4 3.63 -7.14 27.49
N LEU A 5 4.68 -6.32 27.44
CA LEU A 5 5.06 -5.56 26.25
C LEU A 5 5.47 -6.47 25.08
N ASP A 6 6.18 -7.56 25.36
CA ASP A 6 6.56 -8.54 24.34
C ASP A 6 5.34 -9.24 23.70
N ILE A 7 4.33 -9.58 24.51
CA ILE A 7 3.08 -10.17 24.01
C ILE A 7 2.35 -9.19 23.07
N PHE A 8 2.24 -7.91 23.44
CA PHE A 8 1.65 -6.89 22.57
C PHE A 8 2.44 -6.68 21.29
N ARG A 9 3.78 -6.73 21.35
CA ARG A 9 4.66 -6.62 20.19
C ARG A 9 4.47 -7.79 19.22
N VAL A 10 4.41 -9.02 19.73
CA VAL A 10 4.18 -10.20 18.88
C VAL A 10 2.76 -10.17 18.30
N GLY A 11 1.76 -9.81 19.10
CA GLY A 11 0.38 -9.67 18.65
C GLY A 11 0.23 -8.66 17.51
N SER A 12 0.86 -7.49 17.61
CA SER A 12 0.81 -6.48 16.56
C SER A 12 1.49 -6.93 15.27
N ILE A 13 2.61 -7.67 15.36
CA ILE A 13 3.27 -8.26 14.19
C ILE A 13 2.37 -9.28 13.51
N ILE A 14 1.71 -10.16 14.26
CA ILE A 14 0.78 -11.15 13.71
C ILE A 14 -0.36 -10.46 12.95
N VAL A 15 -0.99 -9.46 13.55
CA VAL A 15 -2.07 -8.70 12.92
C VAL A 15 -1.57 -8.00 11.65
N ALA A 16 -0.39 -7.38 11.70
CA ALA A 16 0.20 -6.74 10.53
C ALA A 16 0.41 -7.72 9.36
N VAL A 17 0.92 -8.93 9.63
CA VAL A 17 1.09 -9.98 8.61
C VAL A 17 -0.26 -10.38 8.00
N VAL A 18 -1.29 -10.58 8.83
CA VAL A 18 -2.64 -10.93 8.35
C VAL A 18 -3.22 -9.82 7.45
N LEU A 19 -3.04 -8.56 7.84
CA LEU A 19 -3.50 -7.41 7.05
C LEU A 19 -2.78 -7.32 5.70
N VAL A 20 -1.47 -7.58 5.66
CA VAL A 20 -0.72 -7.64 4.40
C VAL A 20 -1.31 -8.74 3.50
N LEU A 21 -1.54 -9.94 4.03
CA LEU A 21 -2.15 -11.02 3.25
C LEU A 21 -3.55 -10.67 2.74
N ALA A 22 -4.39 -10.07 3.58
CA ALA A 22 -5.72 -9.62 3.20
C ALA A 22 -5.67 -8.57 2.09
N ALA A 23 -4.76 -7.61 2.17
CA ALA A 23 -4.54 -6.60 1.14
C ALA A 23 -4.12 -7.24 -0.20
N LEU A 24 -3.18 -8.20 -0.17
CA LEU A 24 -2.74 -8.93 -1.36
C LEU A 24 -3.90 -9.65 -2.06
N LEU A 25 -4.76 -10.32 -1.28
CA LEU A 25 -5.95 -11.00 -1.79
C LEU A 25 -6.95 -10.00 -2.39
N ASN A 26 -7.15 -8.85 -1.74
CA ASN A 26 -8.07 -7.82 -2.21
C ASN A 26 -7.61 -7.19 -3.54
N VAL A 27 -6.32 -6.89 -3.67
CA VAL A 27 -5.72 -6.42 -4.93
C VAL A 27 -5.90 -7.46 -6.03
N GLY A 28 -5.64 -8.73 -5.73
CA GLY A 28 -5.83 -9.82 -6.68
C GLY A 28 -7.25 -9.95 -7.21
N ASN A 29 -8.23 -9.87 -6.30
CA ASN A 29 -9.64 -9.92 -6.68
C ASN A 29 -10.03 -8.72 -7.56
N THR A 30 -9.53 -7.53 -7.23
CA THR A 30 -9.81 -6.31 -7.99
C THR A 30 -9.21 -6.35 -9.40
N VAL A 31 -7.94 -6.77 -9.52
CA VAL A 31 -7.27 -6.95 -10.82
C VAL A 31 -8.00 -7.96 -11.69
N ARG A 32 -8.47 -9.07 -11.10
CA ARG A 32 -9.24 -10.08 -11.81
C ARG A 32 -10.55 -9.52 -12.36
N LEU A 33 -11.30 -8.78 -11.55
CA LEU A 33 -12.55 -8.13 -11.97
C LEU A 33 -12.31 -7.13 -13.10
N ALA A 34 -11.27 -6.30 -12.99
CA ALA A 34 -10.89 -5.34 -14.03
C ALA A 34 -10.51 -6.01 -15.35
N ALA A 35 -9.74 -7.10 -15.30
CA ALA A 35 -9.36 -7.87 -16.48
C ALA A 35 -10.58 -8.53 -17.17
N LEU A 36 -11.55 -9.04 -16.39
CA LEU A 36 -12.79 -9.61 -16.94
C LEU A 36 -13.65 -8.57 -17.65
N ALA A 37 -13.70 -7.34 -17.12
CA ALA A 37 -14.41 -6.23 -17.74
C ALA A 37 -13.79 -5.85 -19.09
N ARG A 38 -12.45 -5.88 -19.20
CA ARG A 38 -11.70 -5.54 -20.43
C ARG A 38 -11.38 -6.73 -21.33
N ARG A 39 -12.00 -7.90 -21.13
CA ARG A 39 -11.67 -9.13 -21.88
C ARG A 39 -11.74 -8.99 -23.41
N ARG A 40 -12.67 -8.17 -23.92
CA ARG A 40 -12.83 -7.93 -25.37
C ARG A 40 -11.65 -7.13 -25.94
N GLU A 41 -11.25 -6.06 -25.25
CA GLU A 41 -10.11 -5.22 -25.63
C GLU A 41 -8.80 -6.03 -25.59
N ILE A 42 -8.60 -6.83 -24.55
CA ILE A 42 -7.45 -7.74 -24.44
C ILE A 42 -7.42 -8.73 -25.62
N GLY A 43 -8.57 -9.23 -26.05
CA GLY A 43 -8.71 -10.07 -27.24
C GLY A 43 -8.22 -9.37 -28.51
N ILE A 44 -8.62 -8.12 -28.71
CA ILE A 44 -8.16 -7.29 -29.85
C ILE A 44 -6.63 -7.07 -29.78
N MET A 45 -6.10 -6.72 -28.60
CA MET A 45 -4.66 -6.53 -28.43
C MET A 45 -3.86 -7.80 -28.77
N ARG A 46 -4.38 -8.99 -28.43
CA ARG A 46 -3.75 -10.26 -28.81
C ARG A 46 -3.83 -10.54 -30.31
N LEU A 47 -4.90 -10.16 -30.99
CA LEU A 47 -5.03 -10.33 -32.45
C LEU A 47 -3.98 -9.52 -33.23
N VAL A 48 -3.50 -8.42 -32.66
CA VAL A 48 -2.41 -7.60 -33.22
C VAL A 48 -1.03 -8.12 -32.81
N GLY A 49 -0.94 -9.26 -32.11
CA GLY A 49 0.33 -9.86 -31.68
C GLY A 49 0.97 -9.17 -30.47
N ALA A 50 0.20 -8.41 -29.68
CA ALA A 50 0.73 -7.72 -28.52
C ALA A 50 1.27 -8.70 -27.46
N SER A 51 2.45 -8.41 -26.92
CA SER A 51 3.05 -9.21 -25.85
C SER A 51 2.24 -9.10 -24.55
N THR A 52 2.32 -10.11 -23.69
CA THR A 52 1.64 -10.13 -22.38
C THR A 52 2.01 -8.91 -21.50
N MET A 53 3.22 -8.37 -21.66
CA MET A 53 3.64 -7.15 -20.96
C MET A 53 2.91 -5.91 -21.47
N TYR A 54 2.65 -5.81 -22.77
CA TYR A 54 1.92 -4.69 -23.36
C TYR A 54 0.45 -4.66 -22.87
N ILE A 55 -0.15 -5.84 -22.71
CA ILE A 55 -1.50 -6.00 -22.15
C ILE A 55 -1.53 -5.64 -20.65
N THR A 56 -0.44 -5.92 -19.93
CA THR A 56 -0.35 -5.73 -18.46
C THR A 56 -0.02 -4.29 -18.07
N LEU A 57 0.70 -3.55 -18.94
CA LEU A 57 1.13 -2.19 -18.67
C LEU A 57 0.02 -1.21 -18.24
N PRO A 58 -1.17 -1.15 -18.88
CA PRO A 58 -2.22 -0.23 -18.44
C PRO A 58 -2.69 -0.49 -17.00
N PHE A 59 -2.79 -1.76 -16.59
CA PHE A 59 -3.16 -2.14 -15.23
C PHE A 59 -2.08 -1.76 -14.21
N LEU A 60 -0.81 -1.93 -14.60
CA LEU A 60 0.32 -1.52 -13.77
C LEU A 60 0.34 0.00 -13.57
N MET A 61 0.05 0.77 -14.62
CA MET A 61 0.00 2.24 -14.55
C MET A 61 -1.13 2.73 -13.64
N GLU A 62 -2.34 2.15 -13.74
CA GLU A 62 -3.44 2.45 -12.82
C GLU A 62 -3.07 2.18 -11.35
N ALA A 63 -2.41 1.04 -11.10
CA ALA A 63 -1.98 0.64 -9.77
C ALA A 63 -0.88 1.57 -9.21
N LEU A 64 0.09 1.96 -10.04
CA LEU A 64 1.15 2.90 -9.66
C LEU A 64 0.61 4.29 -9.33
N VAL A 65 -0.31 4.81 -10.14
CA VAL A 65 -0.94 6.11 -9.91
C VAL A 65 -1.73 6.10 -8.59
N THR A 66 -2.48 5.04 -8.34
CA THR A 66 -3.26 4.89 -7.10
C THR A 66 -2.33 4.78 -5.89
N ALA A 67 -1.21 4.06 -6.00
CA ALA A 67 -0.21 3.98 -4.94
C ALA A 67 0.43 5.35 -4.65
N ALA A 68 0.78 6.12 -5.68
CA ALA A 68 1.34 7.46 -5.53
C ALA A 68 0.39 8.40 -4.80
N ILE A 69 -0.90 8.42 -5.19
CA ILE A 69 -1.94 9.22 -4.53
C ILE A 69 -2.10 8.79 -3.07
N SER A 70 -2.10 7.48 -2.80
CA SER A 70 -2.26 6.94 -1.45
C SER A 70 -1.10 7.36 -0.54
N ILE A 71 0.15 7.33 -1.03
CA ILE A 71 1.33 7.75 -0.27
C ILE A 71 1.28 9.25 0.01
N ALA A 72 0.90 10.07 -0.98
CA ALA A 72 0.74 11.51 -0.80
C ALA A 72 -0.32 11.84 0.26
N LEU A 73 -1.47 11.17 0.21
CA LEU A 73 -2.55 11.35 1.19
C LEU A 73 -2.15 10.86 2.58
N ALA A 74 -1.54 9.69 2.70
CA ALA A 74 -1.09 9.14 3.98
C ALA A 74 -0.01 10.01 4.64
N SER A 75 0.98 10.46 3.88
CA SER A 75 2.03 11.34 4.38
C SER A 75 1.48 12.73 4.77
N GLY A 76 0.60 13.31 3.94
CA GLY A 76 -0.03 14.59 4.23
C GLY A 76 -0.92 14.56 5.48
N THR A 77 -1.74 13.52 5.64
CA THR A 77 -2.58 13.33 6.83
C THR A 77 -1.75 13.11 8.10
N LEU A 78 -0.69 12.31 8.02
CA LEU A 78 0.23 12.11 9.13
C LEU A 78 0.96 13.41 9.52
N ALA A 79 1.40 14.20 8.54
CA ALA A 79 2.02 15.50 8.79
C ALA A 79 1.06 16.48 9.47
N ALA A 80 -0.19 16.54 9.01
CA ALA A 80 -1.24 17.35 9.63
C ALA A 80 -1.53 16.89 11.06
N PHE A 81 -1.60 15.58 11.30
CA PHE A 81 -1.83 15.03 12.64
C PHE A 81 -0.69 15.38 13.61
N VAL A 82 0.57 15.25 13.18
CA VAL A 82 1.72 15.63 14.01
C VAL A 82 1.69 17.13 14.33
N HIS A 83 1.46 17.98 13.33
CA HIS A 83 1.47 19.44 13.52
C HIS A 83 0.29 19.97 14.36
N PHE A 84 -0.94 19.55 14.04
CA PHE A 84 -2.16 20.07 14.68
C PHE A 84 -2.58 19.26 15.91
N GLY A 85 -2.45 17.94 15.89
CA GLY A 85 -2.88 17.08 16.99
C GLY A 85 -1.90 17.06 18.17
N ILE A 86 -0.61 16.96 17.87
CA ILE A 86 0.43 16.83 18.91
C ILE A 86 0.88 18.21 19.39
N PHE A 87 1.47 19.05 18.53
CA PHE A 87 2.11 20.29 18.95
C PHE A 87 1.15 21.38 19.44
N HIS A 88 -0.07 21.47 18.89
CA HIS A 88 -1.06 22.48 19.24
C HIS A 88 -2.10 22.01 20.27
N GLY A 89 -2.14 20.71 20.59
CA GLY A 89 -3.10 20.14 21.54
C GLY A 89 -2.40 19.53 22.74
N ILE A 90 -2.02 18.25 22.60
CA ILE A 90 -1.69 17.39 23.75
C ILE A 90 -0.28 17.66 24.32
N ALA A 91 0.64 18.15 23.50
CA ALA A 91 2.01 18.43 23.93
C ALA A 91 2.14 19.59 24.92
N GLN A 92 1.14 20.46 25.04
CA GLN A 92 1.15 21.56 26.01
C GLN A 92 0.90 21.09 27.45
N GLU A 93 0.11 20.02 27.62
CA GLU A 93 -0.30 19.50 28.94
C GLU A 93 0.60 18.37 29.44
N LEU A 94 1.21 17.57 28.55
CA LEU A 94 1.98 16.37 28.91
C LEU A 94 3.42 16.44 28.40
N LYS A 95 4.28 17.18 29.12
CA LYS A 95 5.72 17.34 28.80
C LYS A 95 6.60 16.15 29.17
N PHE A 96 6.06 15.16 29.91
CA PHE A 96 6.81 14.00 30.42
C PHE A 96 6.87 12.81 29.45
N ILE A 97 6.16 12.85 28.33
CA ILE A 97 6.18 11.78 27.32
C ILE A 97 7.14 12.18 26.19
N PRO A 98 8.07 11.31 25.78
CA PRO A 98 8.86 11.54 24.57
C PRO A 98 7.92 11.48 23.36
N TRP A 99 7.59 12.65 22.81
CA TRP A 99 6.72 12.79 21.65
C TRP A 99 7.43 12.40 20.36
N ILE A 100 6.63 11.96 19.37
CA ILE A 100 7.11 11.70 18.01
C ILE A 100 7.79 12.95 17.45
N THR A 101 9.03 12.79 17.02
CA THR A 101 9.84 13.86 16.44
C THR A 101 9.68 13.87 14.91
N TRP A 102 10.04 14.97 14.26
CA TRP A 102 10.08 15.07 12.79
C TRP A 102 10.94 13.99 12.11
N TRP A 103 11.95 13.46 12.81
CA TRP A 103 12.75 12.32 12.34
C TRP A 103 11.95 11.01 12.31
N ASP A 104 11.12 10.75 13.32
CA ASP A 104 10.25 9.58 13.36
C ASP A 104 9.18 9.64 12.26
N PHE A 105 8.67 10.85 12.00
CA PHE A 105 7.80 11.10 10.86
C PHE A 105 8.50 10.79 9.52
N GLY A 106 9.71 11.33 9.30
CA GLY A 106 10.45 11.13 8.06
C GLY A 106 10.76 9.66 7.78
N THR A 107 11.14 8.91 8.80
CA THR A 107 11.39 7.46 8.68
C THR A 107 10.11 6.68 8.40
N ALA A 108 8.99 7.01 9.08
CA ALA A 108 7.70 6.37 8.82
C ALA A 108 7.21 6.61 7.38
N VAL A 109 7.31 7.85 6.89
CA VAL A 109 6.96 8.18 5.49
C VAL A 109 7.86 7.46 4.51
N ALA A 110 9.17 7.35 4.78
CA ALA A 110 10.09 6.59 3.94
C ALA A 110 9.70 5.11 3.84
N PHE A 111 9.33 4.48 4.96
CA PHE A 111 8.83 3.10 4.96
C PHE A 111 7.53 2.94 4.16
N VAL A 112 6.57 3.86 4.32
CA VAL A 112 5.31 3.83 3.56
C VAL A 112 5.57 4.03 2.06
N ALA A 113 6.45 4.97 1.71
CA ALA A 113 6.83 5.26 0.33
C ALA A 113 7.57 4.09 -0.35
N ALA A 114 8.32 3.30 0.42
CA ALA A 114 8.98 2.09 -0.09
C ALA A 114 8.02 0.90 -0.18
N LEU A 115 7.28 0.61 0.90
CA LEU A 115 6.43 -0.59 1.01
C LEU A 115 5.14 -0.46 0.19
N GLY A 116 4.53 0.72 0.11
CA GLY A 116 3.27 0.95 -0.60
C GLY A 116 3.31 0.56 -2.08
N PRO A 117 4.28 1.07 -2.87
CA PRO A 117 4.44 0.67 -4.27
C PRO A 117 4.80 -0.82 -4.38
N LEU A 118 5.64 -1.33 -3.49
CA LEU A 118 6.08 -2.73 -3.52
C LEU A 118 4.90 -3.70 -3.33
N LEU A 119 4.05 -3.42 -2.34
CA LEU A 119 2.83 -4.17 -2.04
C LEU A 119 1.75 -4.02 -3.12
N THR A 120 1.81 -2.98 -3.94
CA THR A 120 0.82 -2.75 -5.01
C THR A 120 1.29 -3.33 -6.34
N VAL A 121 2.57 -3.15 -6.67
CA VAL A 121 3.17 -3.54 -7.95
C VAL A 121 3.41 -5.04 -8.04
N ILE A 122 4.00 -5.64 -7.00
CA ILE A 122 4.35 -7.08 -7.01
C ILE A 122 3.10 -7.93 -7.28
N PRO A 123 1.99 -7.77 -6.54
CA PRO A 123 0.82 -8.62 -6.74
C PRO A 123 0.16 -8.33 -8.07
N THR A 124 0.08 -7.05 -8.46
CA THR A 124 -0.48 -6.65 -9.75
C THR A 124 0.25 -7.34 -10.90
N LEU A 125 1.59 -7.30 -10.92
CA LEU A 125 2.41 -7.95 -11.95
C LEU A 125 2.29 -9.47 -11.96
N VAL A 126 2.32 -10.09 -10.78
CA VAL A 126 2.23 -11.56 -10.66
C VAL A 126 0.85 -12.04 -11.11
N LEU A 127 -0.21 -11.36 -10.70
CA LEU A 127 -1.59 -11.77 -10.94
C LEU A 127 -2.01 -11.49 -12.38
N THR A 128 -1.75 -10.30 -12.93
CA THR A 128 -2.06 -10.00 -14.34
C THR A 128 -1.39 -10.99 -15.30
N ARG A 129 -0.09 -11.29 -15.12
CA ARG A 129 0.61 -12.28 -15.95
C ARG A 129 0.01 -13.68 -15.86
N LYS A 130 -0.50 -14.07 -14.69
CA LYS A 130 -1.14 -15.38 -14.49
C LYS A 130 -2.50 -15.46 -15.19
N TYR A 131 -3.30 -14.40 -15.15
CA TYR A 131 -4.66 -14.40 -15.75
C TYR A 131 -4.66 -14.07 -17.24
N THR A 132 -3.63 -13.42 -17.76
CA THR A 132 -3.46 -13.13 -19.20
C THR A 132 -2.73 -14.24 -19.97
N LYS A 133 -2.54 -15.42 -19.38
CA LYS A 133 -2.06 -16.63 -20.10
C LYS A 133 -3.17 -17.61 -20.47
N VAL A 134 -4.43 -17.32 -20.14
CA VAL A 134 -5.60 -18.09 -20.59
C VAL A 134 -6.08 -17.58 -21.94
#